data_AF-A0AAN9V1C9-F1
#
_entry.id   AF-A0AAN9V1C9-F1
#
_cell.length_a   1.000
_cell.length_b   1.000
_cell.length_c   1.000
_cell.angle_alpha   90.00
_cell.angle_beta   90.00
_cell.angle_gamma   90.00
#
_symmetry.space_group_name_H-M   'P 1'
#
loop_
_entity.id
_entity.type
_entity.pdbx_description
1 polymer ?
#
loop_
_entity_poly.entity_id
_entity_poly.type
_entity_poly.pdbx_seq_one_letter_code
_entity_poly.pdbx_strand_id
1 'polypeptide(L)'
;MLIVLAAGQLVLQNRGVIRGISNWGVFALPKATSVHQMRHHHGHYFAMRYDASIATQLAVRNMLALDPRMIRHASVKLGDGKLESLARVGPGVAWKR
;
A
#
# COMPACT_ATOMS: atom_id res chain seq x y z
N MET A 1 -7.71 -5.76 -8.71
CA MET A 1 -6.24 -5.89 -8.79
C MET A 1 -5.56 -4.93 -9.78
N LEU A 2 -6.25 -3.89 -10.30
CA LEU A 2 -5.63 -2.89 -11.20
C LEU A 2 -4.93 -1.75 -10.45
N ILE A 3 -5.44 -1.36 -9.28
CA ILE A 3 -4.87 -0.27 -8.45
C ILE A 3 -3.44 -0.59 -8.02
N VAL A 4 -3.19 -1.85 -7.66
CA VAL A 4 -1.86 -2.35 -7.26
C VAL A 4 -0.87 -2.25 -8.41
N LEU A 5 -1.28 -2.60 -9.63
CA LEU A 5 -0.43 -2.49 -10.82
C LEU A 5 -0.05 -1.04 -11.08
N ALA A 6 -1.02 -0.12 -11.09
CA ALA A 6 -0.77 1.28 -11.38
C ALA A 6 0.10 1.95 -10.30
N ALA A 7 -0.10 1.63 -9.01
CA ALA A 7 0.77 2.09 -7.93
C ALA A 7 2.20 1.53 -8.08
N GLY A 8 2.32 0.26 -8.44
CA GLY A 8 3.62 -0.37 -8.69
C GLY A 8 4.36 0.24 -9.88
N GLN A 9 3.65 0.49 -10.98
CA GLN A 9 4.20 1.18 -12.15
C GLN A 9 4.70 2.58 -11.79
N LEU A 10 3.93 3.34 -11.00
CA LEU A 10 4.34 4.67 -10.54
C LEU A 10 5.64 4.61 -9.72
N VAL A 11 5.81 3.61 -8.85
CA VAL A 11 7.06 3.38 -8.12
C VAL A 11 8.23 3.09 -9.07
N LEU A 12 8.05 2.14 -9.98
CA LEU A 12 9.11 1.69 -10.89
C LEU A 12 9.55 2.79 -11.88
N GLN A 13 8.59 3.54 -12.43
CA GLN A 13 8.87 4.66 -13.34
C GLN A 13 9.66 5.78 -12.66
N ASN A 14 9.53 5.93 -11.34
CA ASN A 14 10.27 6.90 -10.54
C ASN A 14 11.53 6.31 -9.89
N ARG A 15 12.09 5.23 -10.47
CA ARG A 15 13.32 4.56 -10.01
C ARG A 15 13.24 4.00 -8.58
N GLY A 16 12.03 3.77 -8.07
CA GLY A 16 11.82 3.05 -6.83
C GLY A 16 11.93 1.53 -7.04
N VAL A 17 12.15 0.81 -5.95
CA VAL A 17 12.26 -0.66 -5.93
C VAL A 17 11.10 -1.23 -5.13
N ILE A 18 10.36 -2.17 -5.72
CA ILE A 18 9.30 -2.89 -5.01
C ILE A 18 9.94 -4.11 -4.32
N ARG A 19 9.90 -4.15 -2.98
CA ARG A 19 10.41 -5.28 -2.17
C ARG A 19 9.43 -6.43 -2.05
N GLY A 20 8.15 -6.17 -2.27
CA GLY A 20 7.14 -7.22 -2.28
C GLY A 20 5.72 -6.69 -2.23
N ILE A 21 4.81 -7.50 -2.74
CA ILE A 21 3.37 -7.25 -2.75
C ILE A 21 2.70 -8.44 -2.09
N SER A 22 1.83 -8.18 -1.13
CA SER A 22 1.10 -9.19 -0.40
C SER A 22 -0.39 -8.95 -0.58
N ASN A 23 -1.07 -9.92 -1.20
CA ASN A 23 -2.52 -9.98 -1.21
C ASN A 23 -2.98 -10.62 0.11
N TRP A 24 -3.74 -9.89 0.92
CA TRP A 24 -4.30 -10.43 2.16
C TRP A 24 -5.70 -11.02 1.94
N GLY A 25 -6.41 -10.59 0.90
CA GLY A 25 -7.75 -11.05 0.56
C GLY A 25 -8.85 -10.14 1.11
N VAL A 26 -10.08 -10.66 1.14
CA VAL A 26 -11.26 -9.90 1.56
C VAL A 26 -11.55 -10.15 3.03
N PHE A 27 -11.64 -9.08 3.82
CA PHE A 27 -12.00 -9.12 5.23
C PHE A 27 -13.05 -8.06 5.57
N ALA A 28 -13.71 -8.25 6.71
CA ALA A 28 -14.59 -7.24 7.28
C ALA A 28 -13.77 -5.99 7.66
N LEU A 29 -14.33 -4.81 7.36
CA LEU A 29 -13.78 -3.56 7.85
C LEU A 29 -14.00 -3.48 9.38
N PRO A 30 -13.10 -2.85 10.15
CA PRO A 30 -13.30 -2.64 11.59
C PRO A 30 -14.62 -1.94 11.93
N LYS A 31 -15.11 -1.10 11.02
CA LYS A 31 -16.43 -0.46 11.06
C LYS A 31 -16.94 -0.25 9.63
N ALA A 32 -18.25 -0.36 9.43
CA ALA A 32 -18.87 0.00 8.17
C ALA A 32 -18.52 1.45 7.79
N THR A 33 -17.95 1.64 6.61
CA THR A 33 -17.41 2.93 6.17
C THR A 33 -18.11 3.38 4.90
N SER A 34 -18.57 4.63 4.87
CA SER A 34 -19.18 5.24 3.68
C SER A 34 -18.15 6.11 2.96
N VAL A 35 -17.85 5.80 1.70
CA VAL A 35 -16.93 6.56 0.84
C VAL A 35 -17.51 6.56 -0.58
N HIS A 36 -17.35 7.66 -1.33
CA HIS A 36 -17.85 7.77 -2.72
C HIS A 36 -19.33 7.35 -2.88
N GLN A 37 -20.19 7.78 -1.95
CA GLN A 37 -21.64 7.47 -1.92
C GLN A 37 -21.98 5.97 -1.80
N MET A 38 -21.02 5.12 -1.40
CA MET A 38 -21.23 3.70 -1.15
C MET A 38 -20.89 3.34 0.29
N ARG A 39 -21.68 2.44 0.89
CA ARG A 39 -21.42 1.90 2.22
C ARG A 39 -20.74 0.53 2.12
N HIS A 40 -19.55 0.42 2.68
CA HIS A 40 -18.74 -0.78 2.64
C HIS A 40 -18.70 -1.48 3.99
N HIS A 41 -18.84 -2.81 3.97
CA HIS A 41 -18.70 -3.69 5.13
C HIS A 41 -17.45 -4.58 5.04
N HIS A 42 -16.99 -4.84 3.82
CA HIS A 42 -15.80 -5.63 3.52
C HIS A 42 -14.88 -4.84 2.61
N GLY A 43 -13.59 -5.14 2.68
CA GLY A 43 -12.57 -4.58 1.81
C GLY A 43 -11.59 -5.65 1.36
N HIS A 44 -11.02 -5.48 0.18
CA HIS A 44 -9.90 -6.30 -0.28
C HIS A 44 -8.59 -5.64 0.16
N TYR A 45 -7.85 -6.30 1.04
CA TYR A 45 -6.63 -5.78 1.63
C TYR A 45 -5.41 -6.21 0.82
N PHE A 46 -4.48 -5.29 0.63
CA PHE A 46 -3.17 -5.56 0.09
C PHE A 46 -2.13 -4.70 0.80
N ALA A 47 -0.90 -5.19 0.82
CA ALA A 47 0.25 -4.43 1.27
C ALA A 47 1.31 -4.42 0.17
N MET A 48 1.92 -3.26 -0.05
CA MET A 48 3.03 -3.08 -0.96
C MET A 48 4.18 -2.45 -0.19
N ARG A 49 5.31 -3.15 -0.14
CA ARG A 49 6.56 -2.62 0.42
C ARG A 49 7.46 -2.19 -0.73
N TYR A 50 7.93 -0.96 -0.67
CA TYR A 50 8.84 -0.40 -1.66
C TYR A 50 9.79 0.60 -1.02
N ASP A 51 10.95 0.78 -1.65
CA ASP A 51 11.86 1.89 -1.38
C ASP A 51 11.77 2.88 -2.54
N ALA A 52 11.52 4.13 -2.22
CA ALA A 52 11.50 5.21 -3.21
C ALA A 52 11.81 6.55 -2.55
N SER A 53 11.91 7.59 -3.36
CA SER A 53 12.02 8.96 -2.86
C SER A 53 10.74 9.38 -2.10
N ILE A 54 10.86 10.39 -1.24
CA ILE A 54 9.71 10.99 -0.55
C ILE A 54 8.68 11.50 -1.57
N ALA A 55 9.13 12.14 -2.66
CA ALA A 55 8.25 12.62 -3.72
C ALA A 55 7.43 11.49 -4.35
N THR A 56 8.06 10.35 -4.64
CA THR A 56 7.37 9.16 -5.17
C THR A 56 6.35 8.61 -4.16
N GLN A 57 6.70 8.55 -2.88
CA GLN A 57 5.79 8.10 -1.83
C GLN A 57 4.56 9.01 -1.70
N LEU A 58 4.73 10.33 -1.81
CA LEU A 58 3.60 11.27 -1.87
C LEU A 58 2.76 11.06 -3.13
N ALA A 59 3.39 10.87 -4.29
CA ALA A 59 2.67 10.63 -5.55
C ALA A 59 1.80 9.37 -5.47
N VAL A 60 2.33 8.26 -4.94
CA VAL A 60 1.57 7.02 -4.70
C VAL A 60 0.43 7.26 -3.72
N ARG A 61 0.66 7.98 -2.61
CA ARG A 61 -0.38 8.32 -1.64
C ARG A 61 -1.52 9.12 -2.30
N ASN A 62 -1.19 10.14 -3.08
CA ASN A 62 -2.16 10.97 -3.78
C ASN A 62 -2.96 10.16 -4.81
N MET A 63 -2.29 9.30 -5.58
CA MET A 63 -2.93 8.41 -6.55
C MET A 63 -3.95 7.49 -5.85
N LEU A 64 -3.58 6.87 -4.73
CA LEU A 64 -4.48 6.00 -3.97
C LEU A 64 -5.65 6.78 -3.35
N ALA A 65 -5.43 8.02 -2.93
CA ALA A 65 -6.47 8.89 -2.39
C ALA A 65 -7.52 9.30 -3.43
N LEU A 66 -7.12 9.40 -4.70
CA LEU A 66 -7.99 9.82 -5.81
C LEU A 66 -8.73 8.65 -6.48
N ASP A 67 -8.33 7.40 -6.25
CA ASP A 67 -9.01 6.25 -6.86
C ASP A 67 -10.37 6.00 -6.16
N PRO A 68 -11.51 6.13 -6.87
CA PRO A 68 -12.84 6.00 -6.26
C PRO A 68 -13.16 4.58 -5.75
N ARG A 69 -12.33 3.59 -6.10
CA ARG A 69 -12.46 2.20 -5.62
C ARG A 69 -11.65 1.98 -4.33
N MET A 70 -10.88 2.97 -3.89
CA MET A 70 -10.10 2.90 -2.66
C MET A 70 -10.95 3.33 -1.47
N ILE A 71 -11.27 2.40 -0.56
CA ILE A 71 -12.02 2.73 0.67
C ILE A 71 -11.13 3.51 1.65
N ARG A 72 -9.89 3.05 1.84
CA ARG A 72 -8.89 3.66 2.72
C ARG A 72 -7.50 3.16 2.36
N HIS A 73 -6.51 4.02 2.50
CA HIS A 73 -5.10 3.66 2.40
C HIS A 73 -4.33 4.23 3.59
N ALA A 74 -3.19 3.62 3.91
CA ALA A 74 -2.26 4.12 4.91
C ALA A 74 -0.82 3.87 4.42
N SER A 75 0.06 4.84 4.63
CA SER A 75 1.49 4.75 4.34
C SER A 75 2.26 4.90 5.63
N VAL A 76 3.24 4.04 5.87
CA VAL A 76 4.08 4.06 7.07
C VAL A 76 5.54 3.96 6.64
N LYS A 77 6.40 4.82 7.20
CA LYS A 77 7.85 4.68 7.04
C LYS A 77 8.32 3.49 7.86
N LEU A 78 8.95 2.52 7.22
CA LEU A 78 9.52 1.35 7.88
C LEU A 78 10.98 1.61 8.25
N GLY A 79 11.39 1.09 9.41
CA GLY A 79 12.76 1.19 9.92
C GLY A 79 13.03 2.48 10.70
N ASP A 80 14.19 2.49 11.35
CA ASP A 80 14.71 3.58 12.18
C ASP A 80 15.69 4.49 11.43
N GLY A 81 15.84 4.28 10.11
CA GLY A 81 16.78 5.01 9.26
C GLY A 81 18.20 4.41 9.22
N LYS A 82 18.46 3.33 9.94
CA LYS A 82 19.74 2.60 9.87
C LYS A 82 19.72 1.53 8.80
N LEU A 83 20.87 1.33 8.13
CA LEU A 83 20.99 0.33 7.08
C LEU A 83 20.83 -1.10 7.61
N GLU A 84 21.37 -1.37 8.80
CA GLU A 84 21.31 -2.68 9.46
C GLU A 84 19.87 -3.17 9.70
N SER A 85 18.96 -2.27 10.09
CA SER A 85 17.56 -2.58 10.32
C SER A 85 16.84 -2.76 8.97
N LEU A 86 17.09 -1.87 8.03
CA LEU A 86 16.47 -1.85 6.70
C LEU A 86 16.82 -3.09 5.88
N ALA A 87 18.07 -3.57 5.94
CA ALA A 87 18.54 -4.73 5.20
C ALA A 87 17.88 -6.04 5.66
N ARG A 88 17.47 -6.11 6.94
CA ARG A 88 16.82 -7.30 7.53
C ARG A 88 15.32 -7.36 7.27
N VAL A 89 14.73 -6.32 6.70
CA VAL A 89 13.31 -6.29 6.37
C VAL A 89 13.04 -7.20 5.17
N GLY A 90 12.39 -8.34 5.43
CA GLY A 90 12.12 -9.37 4.42
C GLY A 90 11.17 -8.96 3.29
N PRO A 91 10.92 -9.88 2.34
CA PRO A 91 10.04 -9.63 1.20
C PRO A 91 8.57 -9.58 1.64
N GLY A 92 7.85 -8.54 1.20
CA GLY A 92 6.41 -8.40 1.44
C GLY A 92 6.00 -8.20 2.91
N VAL A 93 4.70 -8.14 3.15
CA VAL A 93 4.11 -8.00 4.49
C VAL A 93 3.22 -9.21 4.75
N ALA A 94 3.75 -10.18 5.49
CA ALA A 94 3.00 -11.37 5.84
C ALA A 94 1.79 -11.01 6.72
N TRP A 95 0.60 -11.39 6.27
CA TRP A 95 -0.57 -11.42 7.14
C TRP A 95 -0.51 -12.70 7.96
N LYS A 96 -0.25 -12.57 9.26
CA LYS A 96 -0.36 -13.70 10.21
C LYS A 96 -1.78 -13.68 10.77
N ARG A 97 -2.52 -14.78 10.57
CA ARG A 97 -3.82 -15.02 11.19
C ARG A 97 -3.64 -15.30 12.68
#